data_AF-A0A7X8V796-F1
#
_entry.id   AF-A0A7X8V796-F1
#
_cell.length_a   1.000
_cell.length_b   1.000
_cell.length_c   1.000
_cell.angle_alpha   90.00
_cell.angle_beta   90.00
_cell.angle_gamma   90.00
#
_symmetry.space_group_name_H-M   'P 1'
#
loop_
_entity.id
_entity.type
_entity.pdbx_description
1 polymer ?
#
loop_
_entity_poly.entity_id
_entity_poly.type
_entity_poly.pdbx_seq_one_letter_code
_entity_poly.pdbx_strand_id
1 'polypeptide(L)'
;MMKKALILLLLYFSAAIAGRAQQQQPLTPEQKEKQLYEAIQKQVDDYAENLNLEDWQIFYADSILTHNLVELSKEYEAQSKNKVSDSSIYMLIQDTWMEKTYQAFKQILNEEQWQKYLKTGAGRAKKDRDKRAAKAKKS
;
A
#
# COMPACT_ATOMS: atom_id res chain seq x y z
N MET A 1 13.95 -4.25 -15.04
CA MET A 1 12.61 -3.79 -15.44
C MET A 1 11.60 -4.19 -14.36
N MET A 2 11.34 -3.32 -13.38
CA MET A 2 10.28 -3.53 -12.36
C MET A 2 9.66 -2.17 -12.00
N LYS A 3 9.28 -1.40 -13.02
CA LYS A 3 8.60 -0.12 -12.81
C LYS A 3 7.12 -0.29 -12.45
N LYS A 4 6.55 -1.50 -12.49
CA LYS A 4 5.09 -1.73 -12.45
C LYS A 4 4.51 -2.08 -11.08
N ALA A 5 5.29 -2.64 -10.14
CA ALA A 5 4.76 -3.06 -8.84
C ALA A 5 4.46 -1.89 -7.88
N LEU A 6 5.08 -0.71 -8.08
CA LEU A 6 4.83 0.48 -7.25
C LEU A 6 3.76 1.42 -7.84
N ILE A 7 3.19 1.09 -9.00
CA ILE A 7 2.27 1.99 -9.72
C ILE A 7 0.81 1.84 -9.27
N LEU A 8 0.42 0.74 -8.61
CA LEU A 8 -0.96 0.54 -8.17
C LEU A 8 -1.38 1.47 -7.00
N LEU A 9 -0.43 1.96 -6.20
CA LEU A 9 -0.71 2.97 -5.15
C LEU A 9 -0.82 4.41 -5.70
N LEU A 10 -0.34 4.67 -6.92
CA LEU A 10 -0.39 6.01 -7.55
C LEU A 10 -1.68 6.25 -8.35
N LEU A 11 -2.44 5.21 -8.67
CA LEU A 11 -3.69 5.32 -9.43
C LEU A 11 -4.87 5.84 -8.60
N TYR A 12 -4.73 5.93 -7.27
CA TYR A 12 -5.77 6.49 -6.40
C TYR A 12 -5.84 8.02 -6.39
N PHE A 13 -4.88 8.74 -7.01
CA PHE A 13 -4.80 10.20 -6.85
C PHE A 13 -4.55 11.03 -8.12
N SER A 14 -4.62 10.46 -9.32
CA SER A 14 -4.60 11.26 -10.57
C SER A 14 -6.01 11.60 -11.06
N ALA A 15 -6.80 12.31 -10.25
CA ALA A 15 -8.06 12.93 -10.69
C ALA A 15 -8.00 14.47 -10.74
N ALA A 16 -6.80 15.04 -10.71
CA ALA A 16 -6.59 16.46 -10.93
C ALA A 16 -5.28 16.65 -11.68
N ILE A 17 -5.36 16.86 -13.00
CA ILE A 17 -4.62 17.86 -13.80
C ILE A 17 -4.84 17.55 -15.28
N ALA A 18 -5.65 18.43 -15.90
CA ALA A 18 -5.66 18.85 -17.29
C ALA A 18 -5.93 17.82 -18.42
N GLY A 19 -7.13 17.94 -19.01
CA GLY A 19 -7.20 18.17 -20.45
C GLY A 19 -7.27 16.94 -21.37
N ARG A 20 -8.00 15.90 -20.99
CA ARG A 20 -8.70 14.93 -21.86
C ARG A 20 -9.56 14.05 -20.98
N ALA A 21 -10.67 14.61 -20.50
CA ALA A 21 -11.63 13.93 -19.67
C ALA A 21 -12.43 12.93 -20.50
N GLN A 22 -11.94 11.70 -20.61
CA GLN A 22 -12.87 10.58 -20.61
C GLN A 22 -13.52 10.63 -19.22
N GLN A 23 -14.78 11.05 -19.15
CA GLN A 23 -15.56 11.16 -17.91
C GLN A 23 -15.66 9.77 -17.28
N GLN A 24 -14.63 9.35 -16.54
CA GLN A 24 -14.76 8.23 -15.63
C GLN A 24 -15.66 8.73 -14.51
N GLN A 25 -16.89 8.22 -14.46
CA GLN A 25 -17.76 8.43 -13.31
C GLN A 25 -16.98 8.04 -12.04
N PRO A 26 -17.11 8.82 -10.95
CA PRO A 26 -16.50 8.44 -9.69
C PRO A 26 -17.04 7.06 -9.29
N LEU A 27 -16.14 6.15 -8.94
CA LEU A 27 -16.48 4.78 -8.57
C LEU A 27 -17.43 4.77 -7.36
N THR A 28 -18.42 3.89 -7.39
CA THR A 28 -19.27 3.63 -6.21
C THR A 28 -18.44 3.01 -5.08
N PRO A 29 -18.89 3.08 -3.81
CA PRO A 29 -18.19 2.42 -2.71
C PRO A 29 -17.91 0.93 -2.97
N GLU A 30 -18.87 0.20 -3.52
CA GLU A 30 -18.74 -1.23 -3.84
C GLU A 30 -17.71 -1.46 -4.95
N GLN A 31 -17.63 -0.57 -5.94
CA GLN A 31 -16.63 -0.65 -7.00
C GLN A 31 -15.21 -0.38 -6.46
N LYS A 32 -15.06 0.57 -5.54
CA LYS A 32 -13.77 0.84 -4.88
C LYS A 32 -13.31 -0.34 -4.03
N GLU A 33 -14.22 -0.92 -3.25
CA GLU A 33 -13.97 -2.09 -2.43
C GLU A 33 -13.56 -3.29 -3.29
N LYS A 34 -14.30 -3.58 -4.35
CA LYS A 34 -13.96 -4.64 -5.30
C LYS A 34 -12.58 -4.44 -5.92
N GLN A 35 -12.27 -3.22 -6.39
CA GLN A 35 -10.95 -2.92 -6.95
C GLN A 35 -9.82 -3.07 -5.93
N LEU A 36 -10.07 -2.71 -4.67
CA LEU A 36 -9.10 -2.89 -3.58
C LEU A 36 -8.79 -4.38 -3.39
N TYR A 37 -9.82 -5.23 -3.28
CA TYR A 37 -9.61 -6.67 -3.14
C TYR A 37 -8.94 -7.31 -4.37
N GLU A 38 -9.30 -6.89 -5.58
CA GLU A 38 -8.61 -7.35 -6.80
C GLU A 38 -7.12 -6.96 -6.80
N ALA A 39 -6.79 -5.75 -6.33
CA ALA A 39 -5.41 -5.32 -6.18
C ALA A 39 -4.65 -6.09 -5.08
N ILE A 40 -5.31 -6.39 -3.97
CA ILE A 40 -4.76 -7.23 -2.89
C ILE A 40 -4.46 -8.63 -3.41
N GLN A 41 -5.44 -9.29 -4.03
CA GLN A 41 -5.26 -10.65 -4.54
C GLN A 41 -4.11 -10.71 -5.54
N LYS A 42 -4.04 -9.75 -6.47
CA LYS A 42 -2.93 -9.68 -7.41
C LYS A 42 -1.59 -9.51 -6.70
N GLN A 43 -1.53 -8.69 -5.65
CA GLN A 43 -0.30 -8.48 -4.89
C GLN A 43 0.11 -9.73 -4.10
N VAL A 44 -0.85 -10.48 -3.56
CA VAL A 44 -0.63 -11.77 -2.89
C VAL A 44 -0.09 -12.79 -3.89
N ASP A 45 -0.70 -12.90 -5.07
CA ASP A 45 -0.26 -13.81 -6.14
C ASP A 45 1.18 -13.48 -6.58
N ASP A 46 1.47 -12.19 -6.80
CA ASP A 46 2.81 -11.72 -7.13
C ASP A 46 3.82 -12.08 -6.02
N TYR A 47 3.44 -12.00 -4.74
CA TYR A 47 4.32 -12.38 -3.63
C TYR A 47 4.48 -13.89 -3.49
N ALA A 48 3.40 -14.66 -3.66
CA ALA A 48 3.44 -16.12 -3.65
C ALA A 48 4.47 -16.65 -4.63
N GLU A 49 4.45 -16.15 -5.87
CA GLU A 49 5.40 -16.53 -6.92
C GLU A 49 6.81 -16.00 -6.63
N ASN A 50 6.98 -14.69 -6.44
CA ASN A 50 8.31 -14.07 -6.40
C ASN A 50 9.10 -14.38 -5.13
N LEU A 51 8.40 -14.63 -4.02
CA LEU A 51 9.02 -14.95 -2.75
C LEU A 51 9.08 -16.46 -2.51
N ASN A 52 8.35 -17.27 -3.30
CA ASN A 52 8.14 -18.69 -3.05
C ASN A 52 7.54 -18.91 -1.66
N LEU A 53 6.34 -18.36 -1.46
CA LEU A 53 5.61 -18.47 -0.19
C LEU A 53 4.98 -19.84 -0.03
N GLU A 54 4.97 -20.36 1.18
CA GLU A 54 4.19 -21.53 1.58
C GLU A 54 2.71 -21.15 1.73
N ASP A 55 1.80 -22.12 1.60
CA ASP A 55 0.34 -21.88 1.64
C ASP A 55 -0.11 -21.10 2.88
N TRP A 56 0.47 -21.40 4.04
CA TRP A 56 0.15 -20.67 5.27
C TRP A 56 0.65 -19.21 5.21
N GLN A 57 1.78 -18.94 4.56
CA GLN A 57 2.30 -17.59 4.36
C GLN A 57 1.45 -16.81 3.36
N ILE A 58 0.92 -17.47 2.32
CA ILE A 58 -0.01 -16.86 1.36
C ILE A 58 -1.28 -16.42 2.10
N PHE A 59 -1.86 -17.28 2.94
CA PHE A 59 -3.02 -16.95 3.76
C PHE A 59 -2.76 -15.74 4.67
N TYR A 60 -1.63 -15.70 5.38
CA TYR A 60 -1.32 -14.55 6.22
C TYR A 60 -1.00 -13.29 5.41
N ALA A 61 -0.33 -13.40 4.26
CA ALA A 61 -0.05 -12.26 3.40
C ALA A 61 -1.35 -11.61 2.92
N ASP A 62 -2.33 -12.41 2.49
CA ASP A 62 -3.67 -11.93 2.14
C ASP A 62 -4.37 -11.26 3.32
N SER A 63 -4.42 -11.93 4.48
CA SER A 63 -5.06 -11.38 5.68
C SER A 63 -4.43 -10.05 6.13
N ILE A 64 -3.10 -9.97 6.13
CA ILE A 64 -2.34 -8.76 6.50
C ILE A 64 -2.63 -7.62 5.51
N LEU A 65 -2.56 -7.90 4.21
CA LEU A 65 -2.78 -6.87 3.18
C LEU A 65 -4.24 -6.40 3.20
N THR A 66 -5.19 -7.33 3.26
CA THR A 66 -6.61 -7.03 3.36
C THR A 66 -6.89 -6.15 4.57
N HIS A 67 -6.49 -6.56 5.77
CA HIS A 67 -6.73 -5.77 6.97
C HIS A 67 -6.10 -4.37 6.87
N ASN A 68 -4.80 -4.29 6.58
CA ASN A 68 -4.08 -3.02 6.64
C ASN A 68 -4.50 -2.04 5.54
N LEU A 69 -4.81 -2.52 4.33
CA LEU A 69 -5.23 -1.64 3.24
C LEU A 69 -6.69 -1.20 3.37
N VAL A 70 -7.57 -2.04 3.94
CA VAL A 70 -8.93 -1.63 4.28
C VAL A 70 -8.91 -0.54 5.35
N GLU A 71 -8.12 -0.70 6.42
CA GLU A 71 -8.03 0.32 7.47
C GLU A 71 -7.37 1.62 6.96
N LEU A 72 -6.34 1.51 6.11
CA LEU A 72 -5.79 2.67 5.39
C LEU A 72 -6.87 3.41 4.59
N SER A 73 -7.69 2.68 3.83
CA SER A 73 -8.78 3.28 3.04
C SER A 73 -9.80 3.99 3.93
N LYS A 74 -10.20 3.39 5.05
CA LYS A 74 -11.13 4.00 6.02
C LYS A 74 -10.56 5.29 6.60
N GLU A 75 -9.28 5.30 6.98
CA GLU A 75 -8.65 6.51 7.52
C GLU A 75 -8.57 7.62 6.47
N TYR A 76 -8.26 7.30 5.22
CA TYR A 76 -8.29 8.27 4.12
C TYR A 76 -9.68 8.86 3.89
N GLU A 77 -10.71 8.01 3.90
CA GLU A 77 -12.10 8.45 3.76
C GLU A 77 -12.53 9.34 4.93
N ALA A 78 -12.12 9.02 6.17
CA ALA A 78 -12.39 9.83 7.34
C ALA A 78 -11.76 11.23 7.22
N GLN A 79 -10.50 11.33 6.80
CA GLN A 79 -9.85 12.63 6.58
C GLN A 79 -10.51 13.42 5.44
N SER A 80 -10.87 12.73 4.35
CA SER A 80 -11.56 13.34 3.20
C SER A 80 -12.92 13.90 3.60
N LYS A 81 -13.71 13.14 4.38
CA LYS A 81 -14.99 13.58 4.93
C LYS A 81 -14.85 14.81 5.85
N ASN A 82 -13.75 14.89 6.58
CA ASN A 82 -13.39 16.04 7.41
C ASN A 82 -12.80 17.22 6.59
N LYS A 83 -12.75 17.11 5.26
CA LYS A 83 -12.22 18.12 4.34
C LYS A 83 -10.76 18.49 4.61
N VAL A 84 -9.99 17.55 5.17
CA VAL A 84 -8.55 17.74 5.34
C VAL A 84 -7.90 17.77 3.96
N SER A 85 -7.23 18.88 3.64
CA SER A 85 -6.51 19.06 2.38
C SER A 85 -4.99 18.93 2.51
N ASP A 86 -4.48 18.84 3.74
CA ASP A 86 -3.05 18.72 4.01
C ASP A 86 -2.55 17.32 3.63
N SER A 87 -1.80 17.26 2.52
CA SER A 87 -1.17 16.04 2.02
C SER A 87 -0.23 15.36 3.03
N SER A 88 0.34 16.10 3.98
CA SER A 88 1.24 15.55 4.99
C SER A 88 0.52 14.60 5.96
N ILE A 89 -0.76 14.84 6.22
CA ILE A 89 -1.60 13.97 7.07
C ILE A 89 -1.84 12.64 6.36
N TYR A 90 -2.22 12.67 5.08
CA TYR A 90 -2.40 11.45 4.29
C TYR A 90 -1.09 10.65 4.17
N MET A 91 0.04 11.33 3.98
CA MET A 91 1.35 10.68 3.95
C MET A 91 1.70 10.01 5.28
N LEU A 92 1.39 10.65 6.42
CA LEU A 92 1.61 10.07 7.75
C LEU A 92 0.76 8.82 7.99
N ILE A 93 -0.52 8.86 7.59
CA ILE A 93 -1.43 7.71 7.65
C ILE A 93 -0.87 6.57 6.80
N GLN A 94 -0.46 6.86 5.56
CA GLN A 94 0.16 5.87 4.68
C GLN A 94 1.39 5.24 5.32
N ASP A 95 2.30 6.06 5.84
CA ASP A 95 3.55 5.59 6.42
C ASP A 95 3.30 4.69 7.63
N THR A 96 2.27 5.00 8.42
CA THR A 96 1.84 4.20 9.58
C THR A 96 1.39 2.80 9.14
N TRP A 97 0.47 2.71 8.17
CA TRP A 97 -0.05 1.42 7.70
C TRP A 97 0.96 0.60 6.90
N MET A 98 1.83 1.28 6.14
CA MET A 98 2.92 0.61 5.43
C MET A 98 4.01 0.10 6.39
N GLU A 99 4.22 0.77 7.52
CA GLU A 99 5.11 0.26 8.56
C GLU A 99 4.52 -0.96 9.27
N LYS A 100 3.22 -0.93 9.62
CA LYS A 100 2.52 -2.11 10.19
C LYS A 100 2.61 -3.31 9.24
N THR A 101 2.39 -3.09 7.94
CA THR A 101 2.51 -4.13 6.91
C THR A 101 3.94 -4.68 6.85
N TYR A 102 4.94 -3.79 6.81
CA TYR A 102 6.36 -4.20 6.78
C TYR A 102 6.75 -5.06 7.99
N GLN A 103 6.32 -4.67 9.19
CA GLN A 103 6.62 -5.43 10.41
C GLN A 103 5.89 -6.78 10.43
N ALA A 104 4.63 -6.84 9.97
CA ALA A 104 3.88 -8.08 9.90
C ALA A 104 4.51 -9.06 8.88
N PHE A 105 4.93 -8.58 7.71
CA PHE A 105 5.65 -9.40 6.72
C PHE A 105 6.97 -9.94 7.28
N LYS A 106 7.71 -9.16 8.08
CA LYS A 106 8.94 -9.62 8.74
C LYS A 106 8.70 -10.82 9.67
N GLN A 107 7.50 -10.96 10.23
CA GLN A 107 7.18 -12.06 11.14
C GLN A 107 6.82 -13.36 10.42
N ILE A 108 6.26 -13.27 9.21
CA ILE A 108 5.79 -14.46 8.46
C ILE A 108 6.82 -14.96 7.46
N LEU A 109 7.78 -14.13 7.03
CA LEU A 109 8.80 -14.51 6.05
C LEU A 109 10.05 -15.07 6.74
N ASN A 110 10.61 -16.12 6.16
CA ASN A 110 11.96 -16.57 6.53
C ASN A 110 13.03 -15.59 5.97
N GLU A 111 14.29 -15.79 6.35
CA GLU A 111 15.36 -14.85 5.96
C GLU A 111 15.54 -14.73 4.44
N GLU A 112 15.49 -15.83 3.69
CA GLU A 112 15.64 -15.78 2.23
C GLU A 112 14.50 -15.01 1.58
N GLN A 113 13.26 -15.32 1.97
CA GLN A 113 12.05 -14.66 1.51
C GLN A 113 12.05 -13.17 1.89
N TRP A 114 12.51 -12.85 3.10
CA TRP A 114 12.64 -11.47 3.57
C TRP A 114 13.63 -10.69 2.70
N GLN A 115 14.79 -11.24 2.37
CA GLN A 115 15.75 -10.60 1.48
C GLN A 115 15.19 -10.40 0.07
N LYS A 116 14.39 -11.35 -0.46
CA LYS A 116 13.66 -11.17 -1.73
C LYS A 116 12.62 -10.06 -1.62
N TYR A 117 11.84 -10.03 -0.55
CA TYR A 117 10.84 -9.00 -0.27
C TYR A 117 11.47 -7.60 -0.22
N LEU A 118 12.61 -7.42 0.45
CA LEU A 118 13.30 -6.14 0.49
C LEU A 118 13.70 -5.65 -0.92
N LYS A 119 14.07 -6.57 -1.82
CA LYS A 119 14.47 -6.29 -3.21
C LYS A 119 13.30 -5.94 -4.13
N THR A 120 12.05 -6.21 -3.76
CA THR A 120 10.86 -5.77 -4.54
C THR A 120 10.66 -4.25 -4.49
N GLY A 121 11.36 -3.56 -3.60
CA GLY A 121 11.23 -2.12 -3.34
C GLY A 121 10.88 -1.81 -1.89
N ALA A 122 10.44 -2.80 -1.10
CA ALA A 122 10.07 -2.63 0.29
C ALA A 122 11.23 -2.06 1.16
N GLY A 123 12.48 -2.49 0.90
CA GLY A 123 13.65 -1.97 1.60
C GLY A 123 13.90 -0.48 1.34
N ARG A 124 13.72 -0.05 0.08
CA ARG A 124 13.81 1.38 -0.28
C ARG A 124 12.67 2.17 0.36
N ALA A 125 11.44 1.66 0.28
CA ALA A 125 10.28 2.30 0.88
C ALA A 125 10.44 2.49 2.40
N LYS A 126 10.95 1.47 3.11
CA LYS A 126 11.28 1.56 4.54
C LYS A 126 12.28 2.67 4.83
N LYS A 127 13.39 2.73 4.08
CA LYS A 127 14.40 3.78 4.25
C LYS A 127 13.82 5.17 4.05
N ASP A 128 12.94 5.34 3.05
CA ASP A 128 12.30 6.62 2.78
C ASP A 128 11.32 7.03 3.90
N ARG A 129 10.55 6.07 4.46
CA ARG A 129 9.71 6.28 5.65
C ARG A 129 10.54 6.69 6.86
N ASP A 130 11.64 5.98 7.13
CA ASP A 130 12.52 6.29 8.26
C ASP A 130 13.14 7.68 8.15
N LYS A 131 13.52 8.08 6.93
CA LYS A 131 14.01 9.43 6.66
C LYS A 131 12.94 10.49 6.95
N ARG A 132 11.68 10.24 6.58
CA ARG A 132 10.56 11.16 6.88
C ARG A 132 10.30 11.23 8.38
N ALA A 133 10.23 10.09 9.07
CA ALA A 133 10.06 10.02 10.51
C ALA A 133 11.19 10.73 11.27
N ALA A 134 12.44 10.56 10.85
CA ALA A 134 13.59 11.23 11.46
C ALA A 134 13.57 12.75 11.24
N LYS A 135 13.05 13.24 10.11
CA LYS A 135 12.87 14.68 9.88
C LYS A 135 11.78 15.26 10.77
N ALA A 136 10.65 14.57 10.92
CA ALA A 136 9.55 15.01 11.77
C ALA A 136 9.97 15.14 13.24
N LYS A 137 10.83 14.24 13.74
CA LYS A 137 11.37 14.31 15.12
C LYS A 137 12.36 15.45 15.38
N LYS A 138 12.91 16.06 14.33
CA LYS A 138 13.89 17.16 14.42
C LYS A 138 13.26 18.54 14.24
N SER A 139 12.00 18.58 13.82
CA SER A 139 11.21 19.80 13.72
C SER A 139 10.43 20.03 15.01
#